data_AF-A0A1I5YZB9-F1
#
_entry.id   AF-A0A1I5YZB9-F1
#
_cell.length_a   1.000
_cell.length_b   1.000
_cell.length_c   1.000
_cell.angle_alpha   90.00
_cell.angle_beta   90.00
_cell.angle_gamma   90.00
#
_symmetry.space_group_name_H-M   'P 1'
#
loop_
_entity.id
_entity.type
_entity.pdbx_description
1 polymer ?
#
loop_
_entity_poly.entity_id
_entity_poly.type
_entity_poly.pdbx_seq_one_letter_code
_entity_poly.pdbx_strand_id
1 'polypeptide(L)'
;MYDSHGGFHGDGESLYRYTFTVEGETEFLSYIAKDGTWSSLPLSDALNLLMYGGTAGNRNYSYRIAEEVGLPKITNGYWKVVNKQGHRDIDMKYLETTPSFNFALAIYDIDNKVLYMVEIDT
;
A
#
# COMPACT_ATOMS: atom_id res chain seq x y z
N MET A 1 14.72 -7.74 0.92
CA MET A 1 13.67 -8.35 0.08
C MET A 1 13.01 -9.39 0.96
N TYR A 2 11.80 -9.11 1.44
CA TYR A 2 10.95 -10.11 2.07
C TYR A 2 10.06 -10.62 0.94
N ASP A 3 10.21 -11.90 0.63
CA ASP A 3 9.55 -12.59 -0.47
C ASP A 3 9.02 -13.91 0.10
N SER A 4 7.71 -14.01 0.26
CA SER A 4 7.02 -15.21 0.74
C SER A 4 6.54 -16.12 -0.41
N HIS A 5 6.98 -15.91 -1.66
CA HIS A 5 6.59 -16.73 -2.83
C HIS A 5 7.22 -18.15 -2.84
N GLY A 6 7.30 -18.79 -1.68
CA GLY A 6 7.73 -20.18 -1.49
C GLY A 6 6.57 -21.17 -1.36
N GLY A 7 5.32 -20.75 -1.56
CA GLY A 7 4.14 -21.61 -1.56
C GLY A 7 3.72 -21.96 -2.98
N PHE A 8 3.43 -23.22 -3.24
CA PHE A 8 2.73 -23.67 -4.46
C PHE A 8 1.46 -22.80 -4.63
N HIS A 9 1.29 -22.18 -5.81
CA HIS A 9 0.28 -21.15 -6.19
C HIS A 9 0.79 -19.72 -5.96
N GLY A 10 1.01 -18.96 -7.05
CA GLY A 10 1.64 -17.64 -7.06
C GLY A 10 0.79 -16.50 -6.48
N ASP A 11 0.10 -16.76 -5.38
CA ASP A 11 -0.65 -15.81 -4.57
C ASP A 11 0.22 -15.43 -3.36
N GLY A 12 0.27 -14.15 -2.99
CA GLY A 12 1.05 -13.66 -1.85
C GLY A 12 1.33 -12.16 -1.86
N GLU A 13 1.67 -11.64 -0.69
CA GLU A 13 2.05 -10.25 -0.50
C GLU A 13 3.58 -10.07 -0.50
N SER A 14 4.05 -8.95 -1.04
CA SER A 14 5.49 -8.66 -1.09
C SER A 14 5.79 -7.20 -0.78
N LEU A 15 6.93 -6.96 -0.13
CA LEU A 15 7.40 -5.62 0.23
C LEU A 15 8.74 -5.30 -0.41
N TYR A 16 8.74 -4.27 -1.26
CA TYR A 16 9.95 -3.67 -1.81
C TYR A 16 10.21 -2.33 -1.13
N ARG A 17 11.50 -2.02 -0.97
CA ARG A 17 11.98 -0.83 -0.28
C ARG A 17 12.99 -0.10 -1.15
N TYR A 18 12.75 1.18 -1.41
CA TYR A 18 13.64 2.05 -2.18
C TYR A 18 14.00 3.27 -1.32
N THR A 19 15.27 3.42 -0.99
CA THR A 19 15.75 4.58 -0.21
C THR A 19 16.32 5.61 -1.16
N PHE A 20 15.89 6.86 -1.02
CA PHE A 20 16.33 7.96 -1.87
C PHE A 20 17.59 8.64 -1.32
N THR A 21 18.41 9.17 -2.22
CA THR A 21 19.38 10.22 -1.87
C THR A 21 18.65 11.54 -1.61
N VAL A 22 19.36 12.55 -1.12
CA VAL A 22 18.77 13.89 -0.90
C VAL A 22 18.28 14.51 -2.21
N GLU A 23 19.06 14.37 -3.28
CA GLU A 23 18.69 14.85 -4.61
C GLU A 23 17.50 14.06 -5.14
N GLY A 24 17.53 12.73 -5.01
CA GLY A 24 16.45 11.86 -5.45
C GLY A 24 15.13 12.12 -4.73
N GLU A 25 15.16 12.40 -3.42
CA GLU A 25 13.98 12.80 -2.65
C GLU A 25 13.37 14.09 -3.21
N THR A 26 14.21 15.09 -3.48
CA THR A 26 13.76 16.39 -4.00
C THR A 26 13.07 16.25 -5.36
N GLU A 27 13.66 15.44 -6.25
CA GLU A 27 13.07 15.11 -7.55
C GLU A 27 11.76 14.33 -7.39
N PHE A 28 11.72 13.35 -6.49
CA PHE A 28 10.54 12.51 -6.28
C PHE A 28 9.37 13.29 -5.67
N LEU A 29 9.61 14.15 -4.68
CA LEU A 29 8.59 15.04 -4.13
C LEU A 29 8.08 16.02 -5.20
N SER A 30 8.97 16.53 -6.05
CA SER A 30 8.59 17.37 -7.19
C SER A 30 7.74 16.60 -8.21
N TYR A 31 8.02 15.32 -8.42
CA TYR A 31 7.19 14.42 -9.24
C TYR A 31 5.81 14.20 -8.61
N ILE A 32 5.74 13.86 -7.32
CA ILE A 32 4.47 13.69 -6.58
C ILE A 32 3.58 14.91 -6.74
N ALA A 33 4.15 16.11 -6.52
CA ALA A 33 3.42 17.36 -6.63
C ALA A 33 2.87 17.63 -8.05
N LYS A 34 3.60 17.22 -9.09
CA LYS A 34 3.18 17.37 -10.49
C LYS A 34 2.19 16.30 -10.96
N ASP A 35 2.37 15.06 -10.50
CA ASP A 35 1.52 13.92 -10.83
C ASP A 35 0.10 14.13 -10.29
N GLY A 36 -0.03 14.71 -9.09
CA GLY A 36 -1.32 15.16 -8.54
C GLY A 36 -2.29 14.05 -8.17
N THR A 37 -1.92 12.77 -8.35
CA THR A 37 -2.78 11.61 -8.00
C THR A 37 -2.35 10.91 -6.70
N TRP A 38 -1.24 11.33 -6.11
CA TRP A 38 -0.82 10.88 -4.79
C TRP A 38 -1.65 11.56 -3.71
N SER A 39 -2.04 10.79 -2.70
CA SER A 39 -2.74 11.29 -1.52
C SER A 39 -1.76 11.42 -0.36
N SER A 40 -1.93 12.44 0.49
CA SER A 40 -1.22 12.49 1.77
C SER A 40 -1.75 11.39 2.70
N LEU A 41 -0.90 10.83 3.57
CA LEU A 41 -1.35 9.99 4.66
C LEU A 41 -2.32 10.75 5.59
N PRO A 42 -3.28 10.07 6.25
CA PRO A 42 -3.45 8.60 6.35
C PRO A 42 -3.98 7.93 5.08
N LEU A 43 -3.91 6.59 5.05
CA LEU A 43 -4.58 5.78 4.01
C LEU A 43 -6.10 5.99 4.05
N SER A 44 -6.79 5.70 2.94
CA SER A 44 -8.25 5.61 2.94
C SER A 44 -8.73 4.52 3.91
N ASP A 45 -9.97 4.61 4.39
CA ASP A 45 -10.54 3.63 5.33
C ASP A 45 -10.41 2.19 4.81
N ALA A 46 -10.71 1.97 3.53
CA ALA A 46 -10.62 0.65 2.90
C ALA A 46 -9.18 0.11 2.88
N LEU A 47 -8.20 0.94 2.50
CA LEU A 47 -6.79 0.55 2.51
C LEU A 47 -6.25 0.38 3.92
N ASN A 48 -6.72 1.19 4.88
CA ASN A 48 -6.32 1.06 6.28
C ASN A 48 -6.80 -0.28 6.86
N LEU A 49 -8.07 -0.65 6.62
CA LEU A 49 -8.62 -1.94 7.04
C LEU A 49 -7.93 -3.13 6.36
N LEU A 50 -7.51 -2.97 5.10
CA LEU A 50 -6.77 -4.02 4.39
C LEU A 50 -5.34 -4.16 4.93
N MET A 51 -4.64 -3.04 5.19
CA MET A 51 -3.25 -3.05 5.62
C MET A 51 -3.08 -3.40 7.10
N TYR A 52 -3.96 -2.90 7.96
CA TYR A 52 -3.80 -2.96 9.41
C TYR A 52 -4.96 -3.64 10.14
N GLY A 53 -6.02 -4.04 9.42
CA GLY A 53 -7.22 -4.62 10.00
C GLY A 53 -8.06 -3.59 10.77
N GLY A 54 -9.06 -4.08 11.49
CA GLY A 54 -9.90 -3.26 12.36
C GLY A 54 -11.38 -3.46 12.09
N THR A 55 -12.21 -2.53 12.58
CA THR A 55 -13.66 -2.65 12.50
C THR A 55 -14.27 -1.50 11.72
N ALA A 56 -15.21 -1.79 10.84
CA ALA A 56 -16.08 -0.80 10.22
C ALA A 56 -17.55 -1.21 10.37
N GLY A 57 -18.33 -0.38 11.05
CA GLY A 57 -19.70 -0.71 11.43
C GLY A 57 -19.76 -1.96 12.31
N ASN A 58 -20.48 -2.99 11.86
CA ASN A 58 -20.61 -4.28 12.55
C ASN A 58 -19.68 -5.38 11.98
N ARG A 59 -18.78 -5.03 11.07
CA ARG A 59 -17.84 -5.98 10.45
C ARG A 59 -16.45 -5.80 11.04
N ASN A 60 -15.78 -6.94 11.23
CA ASN A 60 -14.38 -7.01 11.62
C ASN A 60 -13.55 -7.45 10.40
N TYR A 61 -12.51 -6.70 10.09
CA TYR A 61 -11.56 -6.97 9.02
C TYR A 61 -10.27 -7.46 9.65
N SER A 62 -9.94 -8.72 9.39
CA SER A 62 -8.81 -9.40 10.01
C SER A 62 -7.54 -9.37 9.16
N TYR A 63 -7.52 -8.68 8.03
CA TYR A 63 -6.33 -8.50 7.21
C TYR A 63 -5.23 -7.79 8.00
N ARG A 64 -3.98 -8.22 7.83
CA ARG A 64 -2.83 -7.62 8.52
C ARG A 64 -1.60 -7.55 7.63
N ILE A 65 -1.80 -7.18 6.37
CA ILE A 65 -0.76 -7.17 5.34
C ILE A 65 0.49 -6.39 5.80
N ALA A 66 0.31 -5.24 6.45
CA ALA A 66 1.46 -4.46 6.94
C ALA A 66 2.30 -5.23 7.98
N GLU A 67 1.66 -6.00 8.87
CA GLU A 67 2.35 -6.85 9.84
C GLU A 67 3.04 -8.03 9.13
N GLU A 68 2.33 -8.68 8.22
CA GLU A 68 2.79 -9.87 7.49
C GLU A 68 4.01 -9.59 6.61
N VAL A 69 4.05 -8.44 5.93
CA VAL A 69 5.19 -8.05 5.07
C VAL A 69 6.25 -7.23 5.80
N GLY A 70 6.02 -6.90 7.08
CA GLY A 70 6.94 -6.09 7.89
C GLY A 70 7.03 -4.62 7.48
N LEU A 71 5.93 -4.04 6.98
CA LEU A 71 5.86 -2.61 6.68
C LEU A 71 5.85 -1.81 8.00
N PRO A 72 6.76 -0.82 8.18
CA PRO A 72 6.74 0.02 9.37
C PRO A 72 5.50 0.94 9.35
N LYS A 73 5.10 1.41 10.54
CA LYS A 73 4.03 2.41 10.65
C LYS A 73 4.53 3.76 10.15
N ILE A 74 3.97 4.23 9.04
CA ILE A 74 4.28 5.53 8.43
C ILE A 74 3.14 6.49 8.73
N THR A 75 3.47 7.67 9.25
CA THR A 75 2.47 8.69 9.63
C THR A 75 2.60 10.00 8.87
N ASN A 76 3.79 10.27 8.33
CA ASN A 76 4.09 11.44 7.51
C ASN A 76 4.57 10.99 6.13
N GLY A 77 3.75 11.20 5.10
CA GLY A 77 4.03 10.61 3.80
C GLY A 77 2.92 10.78 2.78
N TYR A 78 3.16 10.18 1.63
CA TYR A 78 2.22 10.11 0.51
C TYR A 78 1.96 8.66 0.13
N TRP A 79 0.80 8.38 -0.46
CA TRP A 79 0.48 7.06 -0.97
C TRP A 79 -0.29 7.12 -2.28
N LYS A 80 -0.19 6.03 -3.06
CA LYS A 80 -0.89 5.86 -4.33
C LYS A 80 -1.09 4.37 -4.61
N VAL A 81 -2.28 4.01 -5.06
CA VAL A 81 -2.53 2.68 -5.62
C VAL A 81 -2.01 2.64 -7.05
N VAL A 82 -1.21 1.62 -7.38
CA VAL A 82 -0.60 1.41 -8.69
C VAL A 82 -0.83 -0.04 -9.16
N ASN A 83 -0.60 -0.29 -10.45
CA ASN A 83 -0.74 -1.62 -11.07
C ASN A 83 -2.07 -2.33 -10.78
N LYS A 84 -3.16 -1.58 -10.60
CA LYS A 84 -4.46 -2.15 -10.25
C LYS A 84 -5.12 -2.84 -11.45
N GLN A 85 -5.44 -4.12 -11.31
CA GLN A 85 -6.33 -4.79 -12.27
C GLN A 85 -7.79 -4.33 -12.08
N GLY A 86 -8.47 -3.99 -13.18
CA GLY A 86 -9.92 -3.78 -13.19
C GLY A 86 -10.44 -2.34 -12.99
N HIS A 87 -9.60 -1.30 -13.03
CA HIS A 87 -9.97 0.13 -13.09
C HIS A 87 -11.03 0.64 -12.10
N ARG A 88 -11.29 -0.04 -10.99
CA ARG A 88 -12.15 0.47 -9.90
C ARG A 88 -11.29 1.22 -8.89
N ASP A 89 -11.87 1.99 -8.00
CA ASP A 89 -11.15 2.51 -6.82
C ASP A 89 -11.12 1.44 -5.70
N ILE A 90 -10.16 1.54 -4.77
CA ILE A 90 -10.14 0.70 -3.57
C ILE A 90 -10.96 1.43 -2.49
N ASP A 91 -12.27 1.24 -2.52
CA ASP A 91 -13.22 1.79 -1.55
C ASP A 91 -13.84 0.66 -0.70
N MET A 92 -14.69 1.04 0.26
CA MET A 92 -15.36 0.06 1.13
C MET A 92 -16.20 -0.93 0.33
N LYS A 93 -16.87 -0.49 -0.73
CA LYS A 93 -17.68 -1.39 -1.58
C LYS A 93 -16.79 -2.41 -2.28
N TYR A 94 -15.65 -2.00 -2.79
CA TYR A 94 -14.66 -2.88 -3.41
C TYR A 94 -14.14 -3.91 -2.41
N LEU A 95 -13.79 -3.46 -1.19
CA LEU A 95 -13.35 -4.33 -0.10
C LEU A 95 -14.43 -5.37 0.29
N GLU A 96 -15.71 -5.01 0.23
CA GLU A 96 -16.81 -5.90 0.61
C GLU A 96 -17.28 -6.86 -0.49
N THR A 97 -17.06 -6.52 -1.76
CA THR A 97 -17.65 -7.24 -2.90
C THR A 97 -16.62 -8.00 -3.73
N THR A 98 -15.34 -7.74 -3.53
CA THR A 98 -14.27 -8.34 -4.33
C THR A 98 -13.69 -9.54 -3.59
N PRO A 99 -13.65 -10.73 -4.22
CA PRO A 99 -13.18 -11.95 -3.57
C PRO A 99 -11.65 -12.01 -3.44
N SER A 100 -10.93 -11.26 -4.26
CA SER A 100 -9.46 -11.23 -4.35
C SER A 100 -8.96 -9.84 -4.71
N PHE A 101 -7.74 -9.50 -4.29
CA PHE A 101 -7.12 -8.22 -4.58
C PHE A 101 -5.87 -8.45 -5.43
N ASN A 102 -5.71 -7.67 -6.50
CA ASN A 102 -4.50 -7.69 -7.32
C ASN A 102 -4.13 -6.25 -7.68
N PHE A 103 -3.26 -5.66 -6.85
CA PHE A 103 -2.73 -4.31 -7.03
C PHE A 103 -1.46 -4.10 -6.21
N ALA A 104 -0.77 -2.98 -6.44
CA ALA A 104 0.32 -2.54 -5.58
C ALA A 104 -0.02 -1.22 -4.88
N LEU A 105 0.38 -1.09 -3.62
CA LEU A 105 0.27 0.13 -2.83
C LEU A 105 1.66 0.75 -2.66
N ALA A 106 1.85 1.93 -3.24
CA ALA A 106 3.03 2.75 -3.06
C ALA A 106 2.84 3.65 -1.83
N ILE A 107 3.79 3.63 -0.90
CA ILE A 107 3.79 4.50 0.29
C ILE A 107 5.18 5.14 0.44
N TYR A 108 5.24 6.45 0.27
CA TYR A 108 6.44 7.24 0.49
C TYR A 108 6.47 7.79 1.92
N ASP A 109 7.46 7.36 2.68
CA ASP A 109 7.80 7.85 4.01
C ASP A 109 8.77 9.04 3.89
N ILE A 110 8.28 10.23 4.21
CA ILE A 110 9.07 11.48 4.13
C ILE A 110 10.17 11.47 5.20
N ASP A 111 9.87 10.99 6.40
CA ASP A 111 10.77 11.07 7.54
C ASP A 111 12.02 10.22 7.30
N ASN A 112 11.86 9.07 6.64
CA ASN A 112 12.95 8.15 6.33
C ASN A 112 13.44 8.20 4.88
N LYS A 113 12.76 8.96 4.00
CA LYS A 113 13.08 9.08 2.56
C LYS A 113 13.01 7.73 1.84
N VAL A 114 12.00 6.94 2.20
CA VAL A 114 11.83 5.58 1.69
C VAL A 114 10.50 5.46 0.97
N LEU A 115 10.54 4.96 -0.27
CA LEU A 115 9.35 4.44 -0.94
C LEU A 115 9.23 2.94 -0.66
N TYR A 116 8.09 2.58 -0.08
CA TYR A 116 7.66 1.20 0.07
C TYR A 116 6.66 0.87 -1.04
N MET A 117 6.84 -0.29 -1.65
CA MET A 117 5.87 -0.86 -2.60
C MET A 117 5.37 -2.17 -2.02
N VAL A 118 4.08 -2.22 -1.67
CA VAL A 118 3.41 -3.42 -1.20
C VAL A 118 2.65 -4.02 -2.36
N GLU A 119 3.11 -5.15 -2.89
CA GLU A 119 2.34 -5.93 -3.86
C GLU A 119 1.34 -6.80 -3.08
N ILE A 120 0.07 -6.75 -3.50
CA ILE A 120 -1.05 -7.44 -2.88
C ILE A 120 -1.70 -8.29 -3.96
N ASP A 121 -1.54 -9.61 -3.84
CA ASP A 121 -2.19 -10.63 -4.67
C ASP A 121 -2.78 -11.69 -3.74
N THR A 122 -4.08 -11.57 -3.42
CA THR A 122 -4.77 -12.42 -2.40
C THR A 122 -5.83 -13.32 -3.00
#